data_AF-A0A0M8UPB2-F1
#
_entry.id   AF-A0A0M8UPB2-F1
#
_cell.length_a   1.000
_cell.length_b   1.000
_cell.length_c   1.000
_cell.angle_alpha   90.00
_cell.angle_beta   90.00
_cell.angle_gamma   90.00
#
_symmetry.space_group_name_H-M   'P 1'
#
loop_
_entity.id
_entity.type
_entity.pdbx_description
1 polymer ?
#
loop_
_entity_poly.entity_id
_entity_poly.type
_entity_poly.pdbx_seq_one_letter_code
_entity_poly.pdbx_strand_id
1 'polypeptide(L)'
;MTATPASGHPQQPDPAPAPAAPGVNHPFLPQPEAGLGKIDSQLNAKQKTVLGCGSMVALFLIAAVVAAAVSPSEAESAEAKPAPTVTVTVTATVTVTAPPPVAAKAPEPSPSPTQEAAPQTAQVPDMTGKSGDLLVEALKTAGFADGYKATSFHDVSGQGRTVLLLTNWKICDQDPKNKAIPVTEKISVGVVKFGEDCP
;
A
#
# COMPACT_ATOMS: atom_id res chain seq x y z
N MET A 1 60.15 16.14 -31.64
CA MET A 1 59.11 15.12 -31.82
C MET A 1 59.26 14.15 -30.66
N THR A 2 58.64 14.46 -29.54
CA THR A 2 58.76 13.74 -28.27
C THR A 2 57.67 12.68 -28.23
N ALA A 3 58.08 11.41 -28.22
CA ALA A 3 57.17 10.27 -28.10
C ALA A 3 56.82 10.04 -26.62
N THR A 4 55.53 10.11 -26.31
CA THR A 4 54.94 9.76 -25.02
C THR A 4 55.01 8.24 -24.80
N PRO A 5 55.55 7.73 -23.68
CA PRO A 5 55.33 6.33 -23.32
C PRO A 5 53.93 6.15 -22.73
N ALA A 6 53.18 5.19 -23.29
CA ALA A 6 51.89 4.76 -22.79
C ALA A 6 52.02 4.10 -21.42
N SER A 7 51.28 4.62 -20.42
CA SER A 7 51.12 3.98 -19.12
C SER A 7 50.34 2.68 -19.30
N GLY A 8 51.05 1.54 -19.21
CA GLY A 8 50.43 0.22 -19.10
C GLY A 8 49.62 0.14 -17.82
N HIS A 9 48.32 -0.13 -17.95
CA HIS A 9 47.50 -0.56 -16.82
C HIS A 9 47.99 -1.94 -16.37
N PRO A 10 48.22 -2.20 -15.07
CA PRO A 10 48.39 -3.56 -14.60
C PRO A 10 47.08 -4.32 -14.85
N GLN A 11 47.12 -5.34 -15.70
CA GLN A 11 46.03 -6.30 -15.79
C GLN A 11 45.89 -6.97 -14.42
N GLN A 12 44.79 -6.67 -13.75
CA GLN A 12 44.35 -7.43 -12.59
C GLN A 12 44.08 -8.87 -13.08
N PRO A 13 44.70 -9.90 -12.48
CA PRO A 13 44.40 -11.28 -12.84
C PRO A 13 42.92 -11.56 -12.58
N ASP A 14 42.26 -12.22 -13.52
CA ASP A 14 40.87 -12.64 -13.39
C ASP A 14 40.69 -13.43 -12.07
N PRO A 15 39.63 -13.16 -11.29
CA PRO A 15 39.33 -14.00 -10.14
C PRO A 15 39.02 -15.41 -10.65
N ALA A 16 39.77 -16.39 -10.15
CA ALA A 16 39.51 -17.80 -10.39
C ALA A 16 38.03 -18.11 -10.08
N PRO A 17 37.37 -18.98 -10.87
CA PRO A 17 36.00 -19.39 -10.59
C PRO A 17 35.96 -20.02 -9.19
N ALA A 18 35.08 -19.48 -8.34
CA ALA A 18 34.83 -20.06 -7.02
C ALA A 18 34.41 -21.54 -7.20
N PRO A 19 34.89 -22.45 -6.34
CA PRO A 19 34.45 -23.83 -6.39
C PRO A 19 32.93 -23.86 -6.18
N ALA A 20 32.22 -24.52 -7.10
CA ALA A 20 30.79 -24.78 -6.96
C ALA A 20 30.55 -25.44 -5.60
N ALA A 21 29.75 -24.80 -4.76
CA ALA A 21 29.29 -25.40 -3.53
C ALA A 21 28.57 -26.72 -3.88
N PRO A 22 28.85 -27.83 -3.18
CA PRO A 22 28.13 -29.06 -3.41
C PRO A 22 26.64 -28.81 -3.20
N GLY A 23 25.84 -29.08 -4.23
CA GLY A 23 24.40 -28.95 -4.20
C GLY A 23 23.85 -29.73 -3.01
N VAL A 24 23.31 -29.00 -2.03
CA VAL A 24 22.53 -29.62 -0.97
C VAL A 24 21.22 -30.05 -1.62
N ASN A 25 21.18 -31.27 -2.14
CA ASN A 25 19.97 -31.99 -2.45
C ASN A 25 19.12 -32.01 -1.18
N HIS A 26 18.16 -31.11 -1.06
CA HIS A 26 17.10 -31.23 -0.07
C HIS A 26 16.16 -32.28 -0.65
N PRO A 27 16.09 -33.51 -0.09
CA PRO A 27 15.04 -34.41 -0.49
C PRO A 27 13.72 -33.71 -0.17
N PHE A 28 12.91 -33.50 -1.21
CA PHE A 28 11.52 -33.11 -1.07
C PHE A 28 10.83 -34.25 -0.29
N LEU A 29 10.76 -34.11 1.03
CA LEU A 29 9.98 -35.04 1.84
C LEU A 29 8.52 -34.86 1.40
N PRO A 30 7.82 -35.94 1.00
CA PRO A 30 6.39 -35.85 0.76
C PRO A 30 5.73 -35.35 2.05
N GLN A 31 4.98 -34.26 1.96
CA GLN A 31 4.08 -33.83 3.03
C GLN A 31 3.19 -35.03 3.39
N PRO A 32 3.10 -35.44 4.67
CA PRO A 32 2.06 -36.37 5.06
C PRO A 32 0.73 -35.68 4.80
N GLU A 33 -0.09 -36.27 3.94
CA GLU A 33 -1.48 -35.89 3.81
C GLU A 33 -2.11 -36.07 5.20
N ALA A 34 -2.28 -34.95 5.92
CA ALA A 34 -3.12 -34.89 7.09
C ALA A 34 -4.55 -35.10 6.57
N GLY A 35 -4.90 -36.38 6.43
CA GLY A 35 -6.25 -36.83 6.22
C GLY A 35 -7.13 -36.11 7.23
N LEU A 36 -8.24 -35.60 6.70
CA LEU A 36 -9.35 -35.00 7.43
C LEU A 36 -9.90 -36.02 8.44
N GLY A 37 -9.20 -36.15 9.56
CA GLY A 37 -9.63 -36.86 10.75
C GLY A 37 -10.83 -36.11 11.30
N LYS A 38 -11.99 -36.75 11.17
CA LYS A 38 -13.26 -36.41 11.78
C LYS A 38 -13.03 -35.81 13.18
N ILE A 39 -13.23 -34.50 13.31
CA ILE A 39 -13.37 -33.86 14.60
C ILE A 39 -14.71 -34.32 15.17
N ASP A 40 -14.71 -35.49 15.79
CA ASP A 40 -15.83 -35.94 16.59
C ASP A 40 -16.00 -34.95 17.74
N SER A 41 -16.99 -34.08 17.58
CA SER A 41 -17.42 -33.08 18.55
C SER A 41 -18.12 -33.78 19.73
N GLN A 42 -17.32 -34.50 20.52
CA GLN A 42 -17.71 -35.04 21.83
C GLN A 42 -17.62 -33.91 22.86
N LEU A 43 -18.61 -33.01 22.82
CA LEU A 43 -18.91 -32.14 23.95
C LEU A 43 -19.38 -33.04 25.09
N ASN A 44 -18.48 -33.30 26.03
CA ASN A 44 -18.80 -33.99 27.26
C ASN A 44 -19.97 -33.28 27.98
N ALA A 45 -20.91 -34.08 28.48
CA ALA A 45 -22.19 -33.64 29.02
C ALA A 45 -22.10 -32.94 30.39
N LYS A 46 -20.97 -32.29 30.72
CA LYS A 46 -20.76 -31.55 31.97
C LYS A 46 -20.33 -30.09 31.79
N GLN A 47 -20.06 -29.62 30.58
CA GLN A 47 -19.68 -28.22 30.32
C GLN A 47 -20.81 -27.37 29.70
N LYS A 48 -22.08 -27.81 29.81
CA LYS A 48 -23.21 -27.23 29.06
C LYS A 48 -24.12 -26.29 29.86
N THR A 49 -23.67 -25.73 31.00
CA THR A 49 -24.53 -24.91 31.87
C THR A 49 -24.00 -23.49 32.17
N VAL A 50 -22.89 -23.05 31.57
CA VAL A 50 -22.35 -21.70 31.85
C VAL A 50 -21.89 -21.00 30.58
N LEU A 51 -22.80 -20.83 29.60
CA LEU A 51 -22.75 -19.71 28.63
C LEU A 51 -24.05 -19.60 27.83
N GLY A 52 -25.19 -19.68 28.51
CA GLY A 52 -26.51 -19.38 27.95
C GLY A 52 -27.24 -18.45 28.89
N CYS A 53 -27.76 -17.33 28.38
CA CYS A 53 -28.53 -16.29 29.09
C CYS A 53 -27.78 -15.11 29.76
N GLY A 54 -26.48 -14.90 29.48
CA GLY A 54 -25.71 -13.78 30.07
C GLY A 54 -25.43 -12.57 29.17
N SER A 55 -25.66 -12.66 27.85
CA SER A 55 -25.28 -11.61 26.88
C SER A 55 -26.47 -11.02 26.12
N MET A 56 -27.67 -11.09 26.70
CA MET A 56 -28.87 -10.44 26.15
C MET A 56 -29.54 -9.48 27.14
N VAL A 57 -28.77 -8.92 28.09
CA VAL A 57 -29.21 -7.83 28.99
C VAL A 57 -28.04 -6.89 29.30
N ALA A 58 -27.44 -6.26 28.29
CA ALA A 58 -26.45 -5.19 28.51
C ALA A 58 -26.29 -4.22 27.32
N LEU A 59 -27.34 -3.99 26.53
CA LEU A 59 -27.29 -2.99 25.45
C LEU A 59 -28.66 -2.39 25.14
N PHE A 60 -29.40 -1.98 26.18
CA PHE A 60 -30.72 -1.36 26.05
C PHE A 60 -31.01 -0.28 27.10
N LEU A 61 -30.10 0.67 27.34
CA LEU A 61 -30.44 1.85 28.18
C LEU A 61 -29.74 3.15 27.76
N ILE A 62 -29.99 3.64 26.53
CA ILE A 62 -30.06 5.10 26.30
C ILE A 62 -31.12 5.38 25.23
N ALA A 63 -32.38 5.44 25.65
CA ALA A 63 -33.46 6.08 24.88
C ALA A 63 -33.98 7.25 25.73
N ALA A 64 -33.36 8.42 25.56
CA ALA A 64 -33.88 9.67 26.09
C ALA A 64 -34.89 10.25 25.10
N VAL A 65 -36.12 10.28 25.59
CA VAL A 65 -37.34 10.90 25.05
C VAL A 65 -37.10 12.34 24.57
N VAL A 66 -37.44 12.63 23.31
CA VAL A 66 -37.96 13.94 22.91
C VAL A 66 -39.13 13.70 21.97
N ALA A 67 -40.34 13.75 22.53
CA ALA A 67 -41.59 13.87 21.81
C ALA A 67 -42.24 15.20 22.17
N ALA A 68 -42.27 16.12 21.21
CA ALA A 68 -43.30 17.12 21.02
C ALA A 68 -43.29 17.40 19.50
N ALA A 69 -44.04 16.61 18.74
CA ALA A 69 -45.34 17.00 18.21
C ALA A 69 -45.22 18.11 17.14
N VAL A 70 -45.22 17.74 15.86
CA VAL A 70 -46.38 17.82 14.95
C VAL A 70 -46.02 17.18 13.58
N SER A 71 -46.78 16.17 13.17
CA SER A 71 -46.93 15.72 11.77
C SER A 71 -48.07 16.55 11.11
N PRO A 72 -48.42 16.45 9.80
CA PRO A 72 -47.96 15.51 8.75
C PRO A 72 -47.73 16.17 7.36
N SER A 73 -47.30 15.39 6.35
CA SER A 73 -48.08 15.14 5.12
C SER A 73 -47.25 14.58 3.95
N GLU A 74 -47.89 13.64 3.27
CA GLU A 74 -47.55 12.90 2.05
C GLU A 74 -47.04 13.73 0.86
N ALA A 75 -46.25 13.06 -0.01
CA ALA A 75 -46.32 13.03 -1.49
C ALA A 75 -44.90 12.72 -2.03
N GLU A 76 -44.65 11.54 -2.60
CA GLU A 76 -44.84 11.19 -4.01
C GLU A 76 -43.67 11.64 -4.92
N SER A 77 -43.17 10.69 -5.69
CA SER A 77 -42.15 10.87 -6.75
C SER A 77 -42.55 11.95 -7.75
N ALA A 78 -41.63 12.87 -8.07
CA ALA A 78 -41.58 13.46 -9.40
C ALA A 78 -40.18 14.01 -9.74
N GLU A 79 -39.69 13.55 -10.87
CA GLU A 79 -38.51 14.00 -11.61
C GLU A 79 -38.74 15.43 -12.16
N ALA A 80 -37.83 16.37 -11.89
CA ALA A 80 -37.75 17.64 -12.63
C ALA A 80 -36.35 18.30 -12.52
N LYS A 81 -35.66 18.37 -13.66
CA LYS A 81 -34.51 19.25 -13.97
C LYS A 81 -35.05 20.67 -14.31
N PRO A 82 -34.23 21.74 -14.45
CA PRO A 82 -33.27 22.43 -13.57
C PRO A 82 -33.68 23.92 -13.30
N ALA A 83 -33.13 24.62 -12.29
CA ALA A 83 -33.07 26.10 -12.27
C ALA A 83 -32.13 26.63 -11.16
N PRO A 84 -31.45 27.77 -11.36
CA PRO A 84 -30.26 28.18 -10.59
C PRO A 84 -30.59 28.75 -9.21
N THR A 85 -29.90 28.25 -8.17
CA THR A 85 -29.93 28.86 -6.84
C THR A 85 -28.94 30.02 -6.79
N VAL A 86 -29.49 31.22 -6.64
CA VAL A 86 -28.78 32.49 -6.49
C VAL A 86 -27.81 32.44 -5.31
N THR A 87 -26.53 32.64 -5.58
CA THR A 87 -25.48 32.81 -4.57
C THR A 87 -25.61 34.20 -3.95
N VAL A 88 -25.90 34.28 -2.65
CA VAL A 88 -25.82 35.53 -1.90
C VAL A 88 -24.42 35.65 -1.31
N THR A 89 -23.59 36.51 -1.91
CA THR A 89 -22.30 36.89 -1.35
C THR A 89 -22.51 38.01 -0.32
N VAL A 90 -22.32 37.70 0.96
CA VAL A 90 -22.31 38.70 2.02
C VAL A 90 -20.92 39.32 2.10
N THR A 91 -20.79 40.58 1.68
CA THR A 91 -19.57 41.37 1.87
C THR A 91 -19.57 41.98 3.27
N ALA A 92 -18.78 41.45 4.19
CA ALA A 92 -18.51 42.08 5.47
C ALA A 92 -17.37 43.09 5.31
N THR A 93 -17.69 44.39 5.39
CA THR A 93 -16.71 45.48 5.41
C THR A 93 -16.12 45.58 6.81
N VAL A 94 -14.86 45.17 6.99
CA VAL A 94 -14.14 45.38 8.25
C VAL A 94 -13.40 46.71 8.18
N THR A 95 -13.82 47.67 8.99
CA THR A 95 -13.11 48.92 9.25
C THR A 95 -11.88 48.61 10.10
N VAL A 96 -10.68 48.71 9.52
CA VAL A 96 -9.42 48.61 10.25
C VAL A 96 -9.10 49.98 10.86
N THR A 97 -9.19 50.07 12.19
CA THR A 97 -8.60 51.15 12.98
C THR A 97 -7.08 51.05 12.89
N ALA A 98 -6.43 52.11 12.41
CA ALA A 98 -4.98 52.18 12.27
C ALA A 98 -4.27 52.05 13.64
N PRO A 99 -3.23 51.20 13.77
CA PRO A 99 -2.36 51.18 14.95
C PRO A 99 -1.40 52.40 14.97
N PRO A 100 -0.96 52.85 16.15
CA PRO A 100 0.01 53.94 16.30
C PRO A 100 1.39 53.58 15.72
N PRO A 101 2.25 54.57 15.40
CA PRO A 101 3.50 54.33 14.69
C PRO A 101 4.49 53.61 15.61
N VAL A 102 4.70 52.32 15.35
CA VAL A 102 5.80 51.56 15.95
C VAL A 102 7.06 51.82 15.14
N ALA A 103 8.10 52.23 15.86
CA ALA A 103 9.43 52.53 15.35
C ALA A 103 9.97 51.43 14.41
N ALA A 104 10.61 51.88 13.34
CA ALA A 104 11.30 51.06 12.35
C ALA A 104 12.24 50.04 13.02
N LYS A 105 11.87 48.77 12.97
CA LYS A 105 12.81 47.66 13.10
C LYS A 105 13.34 47.28 11.71
N ALA A 106 14.63 46.94 11.70
CA ALA A 106 15.45 46.63 10.54
C ALA A 106 14.81 45.57 9.60
N PRO A 107 15.20 45.55 8.31
CA PRO A 107 14.67 44.60 7.33
C PRO A 107 14.88 43.16 7.82
N GLU A 108 13.79 42.40 7.92
CA GLU A 108 13.86 40.96 8.06
C GLU A 108 14.64 40.37 6.88
N PRO A 109 15.56 39.42 7.12
CA PRO A 109 16.26 38.75 6.04
C PRO A 109 15.23 38.01 5.17
N SER A 110 15.27 38.32 3.88
CA SER A 110 14.54 37.60 2.83
C SER A 110 14.71 36.09 3.00
N PRO A 111 13.63 35.27 2.91
CA PRO A 111 13.78 33.83 2.97
C PRO A 111 14.65 33.39 1.79
N SER A 112 15.85 32.88 2.10
CA SER A 112 16.68 32.16 1.14
C SER A 112 15.83 31.11 0.40
N PRO A 113 16.08 30.88 -0.90
CA PRO A 113 15.34 29.87 -1.64
C PRO A 113 15.48 28.53 -0.94
N THR A 114 14.36 27.93 -0.53
CA THR A 114 14.30 26.54 -0.13
C THR A 114 14.84 25.72 -1.30
N GLN A 115 16.06 25.20 -1.13
CA GLN A 115 16.63 24.25 -2.07
C GLN A 115 15.70 23.03 -2.08
N GLU A 116 14.94 22.88 -3.15
CA GLU A 116 14.10 21.71 -3.40
C GLU A 116 15.02 20.48 -3.38
N ALA A 117 14.84 19.64 -2.36
CA ALA A 117 15.61 18.42 -2.21
C ALA A 117 15.36 17.54 -3.44
N ALA A 118 16.43 17.04 -4.06
CA ALA A 118 16.30 16.12 -5.18
C ALA A 118 15.45 14.90 -4.76
N PRO A 119 14.56 14.40 -5.64
CA PRO A 119 13.69 13.29 -5.32
C PRO A 119 14.50 12.05 -4.93
N GLN A 120 14.13 11.41 -3.83
CA GLN A 120 14.76 10.19 -3.36
C GLN A 120 14.44 9.04 -4.31
N THR A 121 15.46 8.30 -4.75
CA THR A 121 15.32 7.16 -5.67
C THR A 121 15.77 5.87 -5.02
N ALA A 122 15.11 4.76 -5.37
CA ALA A 122 15.44 3.41 -4.92
C ALA A 122 15.46 2.42 -6.09
N GLN A 123 16.23 1.33 -5.93
CA GLN A 123 16.25 0.24 -6.92
C GLN A 123 14.98 -0.61 -6.83
N VAL A 124 14.38 -0.88 -7.98
CA VAL A 124 13.31 -1.87 -8.12
C VAL A 124 13.91 -3.15 -8.68
N PRO A 125 14.01 -4.24 -7.89
CA PRO A 125 14.54 -5.51 -8.37
C PRO A 125 13.53 -6.21 -9.27
N ASP A 126 13.99 -7.04 -10.20
CA ASP A 126 13.12 -7.97 -10.93
C ASP A 126 12.75 -9.18 -10.05
N MET A 127 11.44 -9.34 -9.79
CA MET A 127 10.89 -10.43 -8.99
C MET A 127 10.01 -11.37 -9.83
N THR A 128 10.16 -11.37 -11.16
CA THR A 128 9.43 -12.29 -12.04
C THR A 128 9.60 -13.75 -11.59
N GLY A 129 8.50 -14.50 -11.55
CA GLY A 129 8.44 -15.89 -11.09
C GLY A 129 8.39 -16.08 -9.56
N LYS A 130 8.57 -15.02 -8.77
CA LYS A 130 8.45 -15.04 -7.30
C LYS A 130 7.05 -14.61 -6.86
N SER A 131 6.79 -14.68 -5.56
CA SER A 131 5.53 -14.22 -4.98
C SER A 131 5.51 -12.71 -4.75
N GLY A 132 4.31 -12.13 -4.75
CA GLY A 132 4.13 -10.68 -4.61
C GLY A 132 4.60 -10.12 -3.27
N ASP A 133 4.54 -10.91 -2.19
CA ASP A 133 5.02 -10.52 -0.86
C ASP A 133 6.55 -10.34 -0.83
N LEU A 134 7.29 -11.14 -1.60
CA LEU A 134 8.74 -10.99 -1.71
C LEU A 134 9.13 -9.68 -2.41
N LEU A 135 8.35 -9.25 -3.41
CA LEU A 135 8.55 -7.94 -4.04
C LEU A 135 8.25 -6.81 -3.04
N VAL A 136 7.15 -6.90 -2.30
CA VAL A 136 6.80 -5.89 -1.30
C VAL A 136 7.91 -5.71 -0.26
N GLU A 137 8.44 -6.80 0.28
CA GLU A 137 9.52 -6.75 1.26
C GLU A 137 10.83 -6.22 0.67
N ALA A 138 11.14 -6.60 -0.58
CA ALA A 138 12.32 -6.10 -1.28
C ALA A 138 12.25 -4.59 -1.54
N LEU A 139 11.08 -4.06 -1.91
CA LEU A 139 10.87 -2.62 -2.09
C LEU A 139 11.01 -1.87 -0.77
N LYS A 140 10.42 -2.40 0.31
CA LYS A 140 10.59 -1.83 1.64
C LYS A 140 12.07 -1.77 2.03
N THR A 141 12.82 -2.85 1.78
CA THR A 141 14.26 -2.92 2.02
C THR A 141 15.05 -1.92 1.16
N ALA A 142 14.58 -1.66 -0.07
CA ALA A 142 15.21 -0.71 -1.00
C ALA A 142 14.95 0.76 -0.64
N GLY A 143 14.03 1.07 0.29
CA GLY A 143 13.75 2.43 0.75
C GLY A 143 12.36 2.96 0.42
N PHE A 144 11.48 2.13 -0.17
CA PHE A 144 10.07 2.50 -0.28
C PHE A 144 9.41 2.45 1.11
N ALA A 145 8.64 3.47 1.48
CA ALA A 145 8.03 3.56 2.81
C ALA A 145 7.05 2.39 3.09
N ASP A 146 6.34 1.95 2.05
CA ASP A 146 5.42 0.82 2.10
C ASP A 146 5.43 0.15 0.71
N GLY A 147 6.05 -1.04 0.63
CA GLY A 147 6.16 -1.78 -0.62
C GLY A 147 4.80 -2.17 -1.21
N TYR A 148 3.79 -2.46 -0.38
CA TYR A 148 2.45 -2.79 -0.86
C TYR A 148 1.80 -1.56 -1.47
N LYS A 149 1.91 -0.40 -0.83
CA LYS A 149 1.43 0.87 -1.40
C LYS A 149 2.26 1.32 -2.60
N ALA A 150 3.51 0.91 -2.75
CA ALA A 150 4.30 1.21 -3.95
C ALA A 150 3.89 0.34 -5.16
N THR A 151 3.20 -0.78 -4.94
CA THR A 151 2.82 -1.72 -5.99
C THR A 151 1.34 -1.68 -6.35
N SER A 152 1.03 -2.04 -7.60
CA SER A 152 -0.33 -2.26 -8.11
C SER A 152 -0.41 -3.65 -8.75
N PHE A 153 -0.94 -4.61 -7.98
CA PHE A 153 -1.11 -5.99 -8.44
C PHE A 153 -2.41 -6.18 -9.21
N HIS A 154 -2.35 -6.91 -10.32
CA HIS A 154 -3.52 -7.28 -11.12
C HIS A 154 -3.37 -8.70 -11.70
N ASP A 155 -4.48 -9.44 -11.76
CA ASP A 155 -4.53 -10.79 -12.33
C ASP A 155 -4.46 -10.73 -13.87
N VAL A 156 -3.42 -11.32 -14.46
CA VAL A 156 -3.21 -11.37 -15.92
C VAL A 156 -3.66 -12.68 -16.56
N SER A 157 -4.26 -13.60 -15.79
CA SER A 157 -4.79 -14.87 -16.32
C SER A 157 -6.07 -14.70 -17.16
N GLY A 158 -6.65 -13.49 -17.23
CA GLY A 158 -7.93 -13.23 -17.88
C GLY A 158 -9.17 -13.62 -17.06
N GLN A 159 -8.98 -14.13 -15.83
CA GLN A 159 -10.08 -14.57 -14.96
C GLN A 159 -10.73 -13.45 -14.13
N GLY A 160 -10.17 -12.23 -14.15
CA GLY A 160 -10.75 -11.07 -13.47
C GLY A 160 -10.75 -11.15 -11.93
N ARG A 161 -9.82 -11.88 -11.33
CA ARG A 161 -9.77 -12.08 -9.87
C ARG A 161 -9.07 -10.91 -9.16
N THR A 162 -9.48 -10.65 -7.93
CA THR A 162 -8.78 -9.69 -7.06
C THR A 162 -7.56 -10.33 -6.40
N VAL A 163 -6.45 -9.60 -6.39
CA VAL A 163 -5.21 -10.02 -5.75
C VAL A 163 -5.22 -9.58 -4.28
N LEU A 164 -5.34 -10.54 -3.35
CA LEU A 164 -5.39 -10.27 -1.90
C LEU A 164 -4.18 -10.86 -1.17
N LEU A 165 -4.14 -12.19 -1.01
CA LEU A 165 -3.06 -12.87 -0.31
C LEU A 165 -1.87 -13.09 -1.26
N LEU A 166 -0.92 -12.16 -1.28
CA LEU A 166 0.18 -12.09 -2.26
C LEU A 166 1.04 -13.37 -2.37
N THR A 167 1.12 -14.16 -1.29
CA THR A 167 1.81 -15.47 -1.29
C THR A 167 1.16 -16.51 -2.18
N ASN A 168 -0.10 -16.33 -2.59
CA ASN A 168 -0.80 -17.22 -3.52
C ASN A 168 -0.54 -16.90 -4.99
N TRP A 169 0.21 -15.83 -5.29
CA TRP A 169 0.32 -15.27 -6.63
C TRP A 169 1.77 -15.26 -7.09
N LYS A 170 2.02 -15.69 -8.33
CA LYS A 170 3.29 -15.65 -9.04
C LYS A 170 3.33 -14.40 -9.92
N ILE A 171 4.41 -13.63 -9.82
CA ILE A 171 4.67 -12.47 -10.70
C ILE A 171 4.99 -12.97 -12.11
N CYS A 172 4.23 -12.47 -13.09
CA CYS A 172 4.43 -12.74 -14.51
C CYS A 172 5.04 -11.55 -15.24
N ASP A 173 4.61 -10.33 -14.87
CA ASP A 173 5.19 -9.11 -15.40
C ASP A 173 5.34 -8.06 -14.29
N GLN A 174 6.34 -7.21 -14.45
CA GLN A 174 6.67 -6.16 -13.51
C GLN A 174 7.23 -4.96 -14.28
N ASP A 175 6.60 -3.81 -14.09
CA ASP A 175 7.03 -2.54 -14.68
C ASP A 175 7.00 -1.41 -13.66
N PRO A 176 8.12 -0.72 -13.42
CA PRO A 176 9.47 -1.02 -13.93
C PRO A 176 10.11 -2.23 -13.21
N LYS A 177 11.10 -2.85 -13.86
CA LYS A 177 11.97 -3.88 -13.26
C LYS A 177 13.44 -3.62 -13.54
N ASN A 178 14.31 -3.97 -12.59
CA ASN A 178 15.75 -3.71 -12.62
C ASN A 178 16.11 -2.23 -12.88
N LYS A 179 15.34 -1.30 -12.32
CA LYS A 179 15.47 0.15 -12.58
C LYS A 179 15.34 0.97 -11.32
N ALA A 180 16.11 2.07 -11.26
CA ALA A 180 16.01 3.03 -10.19
C ALA A 180 14.90 4.02 -10.52
N ILE A 181 13.98 4.22 -9.58
CA ILE A 181 12.87 5.16 -9.70
C ILE A 181 12.71 5.99 -8.43
N PRO A 182 12.12 7.19 -8.51
CA PRO A 182 11.62 7.90 -7.34
C PRO A 182 10.77 7.00 -6.44
N VAL A 183 10.99 7.03 -5.13
CA VAL A 183 10.24 6.19 -4.16
C VAL A 183 8.75 6.51 -4.08
N THR A 184 8.31 7.58 -4.75
CA THR A 184 6.92 8.00 -4.90
C THR A 184 6.24 7.41 -6.13
N GLU A 185 6.98 6.80 -7.06
CA GLU A 185 6.43 6.16 -8.25
C GLU A 185 5.82 4.79 -7.93
N LYS A 186 4.86 4.38 -8.76
CA LYS A 186 4.14 3.11 -8.65
C LYS A 186 4.75 2.05 -9.56
N ILE A 187 4.71 0.81 -9.10
CA ILE A 187 5.15 -0.37 -9.84
C ILE A 187 3.93 -1.21 -10.19
N SER A 188 3.68 -1.40 -11.48
CA SER A 188 2.63 -2.28 -12.00
C SER A 188 3.13 -3.72 -11.98
N VAL A 189 2.31 -4.63 -11.46
CA VAL A 189 2.69 -6.04 -11.30
C VAL A 189 1.56 -6.95 -11.78
N GLY A 190 1.80 -7.62 -12.90
CA GLY A 190 0.91 -8.64 -13.43
C GLY A 190 1.19 -9.99 -12.76
N VAL A 191 0.15 -10.65 -12.26
CA VAL A 191 0.28 -11.92 -11.53
C VAL A 191 -0.70 -12.99 -11.99
N VAL A 192 -0.36 -14.25 -11.75
CA VAL A 192 -1.25 -15.42 -11.88
C VAL A 192 -1.19 -16.27 -10.61
N LYS A 193 -2.09 -17.22 -10.39
CA LYS A 193 -1.93 -18.15 -9.26
C LYS A 193 -0.73 -19.05 -9.48
N PHE A 194 -0.08 -19.48 -8.40
CA PHE A 194 0.93 -20.54 -8.51
C PHE A 194 0.30 -21.80 -9.13
N GLY A 195 1.00 -22.36 -10.13
CA GLY A 195 0.50 -23.47 -10.95
C GLY A 195 -0.13 -23.06 -12.28
N GLU A 196 -0.43 -21.77 -12.48
CA GLU A 196 -0.89 -21.24 -13.77
C GLU A 196 0.30 -20.75 -14.62
N ASP A 197 0.14 -20.80 -15.94
CA ASP A 197 1.10 -20.24 -16.90
C ASP A 197 0.97 -18.72 -16.99
N CYS A 198 2.11 -18.07 -17.22
CA CYS A 198 2.12 -16.64 -17.52
C CYS A 198 1.77 -16.43 -19.00
N PRO A 199 0.91 -15.45 -19.33
CA PRO A 199 0.54 -15.13 -20.71
C PRO A 199 1.71 -14.58 -21.53
#